data_AF-A0A255YUU4-F1
#
_entry.id   AF-A0A255YUU4-F1
#
_cell.length_a   1.000
_cell.length_b   1.000
_cell.length_c   1.000
_cell.angle_alpha   90.00
_cell.angle_beta   90.00
_cell.angle_gamma   90.00
#
_symmetry.space_group_name_H-M   'P 1'
#
loop_
_entity.id
_entity.type
_entity.pdbx_description
1 polymer ?
#
loop_
_entity_poly.entity_id
_entity_poly.type
_entity_poly.pdbx_seq_one_letter_code
_entity_poly.pdbx_strand_id
1 'polypeptide(L)'
;MIQFLSKEFSTEARGDSKHYKITTAFTNYVFDTIEQADAIIYPSTVNKLKGFNFVLPPYIADQKLQFIAANRRKMSRISTTNYVETEFIESVSVEGDIIVWPLNNI
;
A
#
# COMPACT_ATOMS: atom_id res chain seq x y z
N MET A 1 19.04 3.63 19.05
CA MET A 1 18.98 3.83 17.58
C MET A 1 17.90 2.97 16.94
N ILE A 2 17.95 1.64 17.11
CA ILE A 2 16.98 0.68 16.54
C ILE A 2 15.61 0.62 17.27
N GLN A 3 15.58 0.81 18.59
CA GLN A 3 14.32 0.87 19.37
C GLN A 3 13.42 2.09 19.07
N PHE A 4 13.96 3.08 18.37
CA PHE A 4 13.31 4.36 18.04
C PHE A 4 12.62 4.31 16.67
N LEU A 5 13.25 3.68 15.67
CA LEU A 5 12.66 3.35 14.35
C LEU A 5 11.45 2.42 14.50
N SER A 6 11.52 1.56 15.51
CA SER A 6 10.52 0.60 15.96
C SER A 6 9.22 1.20 16.50
N LYS A 7 9.16 2.50 16.78
CA LYS A 7 7.91 3.21 17.14
C LYS A 7 7.29 3.94 15.95
N GLU A 8 8.10 4.26 14.93
CA GLU A 8 7.88 5.35 13.99
C GLU A 8 7.58 4.96 12.54
N PHE A 9 7.67 3.69 12.16
CA PHE A 9 7.00 3.22 10.92
C PHE A 9 5.55 2.86 11.13
N SER A 10 5.04 3.43 12.22
CA SER A 10 3.70 3.33 12.73
C SER A 10 2.91 4.62 12.66
N THR A 11 1.82 4.62 11.88
CA THR A 11 1.01 5.82 11.49
C THR A 11 0.36 6.53 12.69
N GLU A 12 0.11 7.85 12.69
CA GLU A 12 -0.80 8.64 11.81
C GLU A 12 -0.16 9.85 11.11
N ALA A 13 -0.53 10.09 9.83
CA ALA A 13 -0.29 11.34 9.11
C ALA A 13 -1.22 12.46 9.60
N ARG A 14 -1.05 12.87 10.86
CA ARG A 14 -1.65 14.07 11.46
C ARG A 14 -0.53 15.01 11.95
N GLY A 15 0.27 15.53 11.02
CA GLY A 15 1.00 16.79 11.24
C GLY A 15 2.51 16.76 11.51
N ASP A 16 3.22 15.61 11.48
CA ASP A 16 4.70 15.61 11.63
C ASP A 16 5.43 14.89 10.48
N SER A 17 6.18 15.67 9.69
CA SER A 17 6.89 15.22 8.47
C SER A 17 8.22 14.51 8.74
N LYS A 18 8.70 14.53 9.99
CA LYS A 18 9.98 13.89 10.37
C LYS A 18 9.92 12.36 10.32
N HIS A 19 8.75 11.78 10.58
CA HIS A 19 8.57 10.32 10.65
C HIS A 19 8.71 9.63 9.29
N TYR A 20 8.24 10.28 8.21
CA TYR A 20 8.42 9.78 6.84
C TYR A 20 9.89 9.67 6.43
N LYS A 21 10.73 10.64 6.86
CA LYS A 21 12.17 10.67 6.54
C LYS A 21 12.91 9.49 7.13
N ILE A 22 12.44 8.97 8.27
CA ILE A 22 13.06 7.82 8.92
C ILE A 22 12.79 6.55 8.08
N THR A 23 11.58 6.39 7.49
CA THR A 23 11.23 5.17 6.73
C THR A 23 12.05 5.12 5.47
N THR A 24 12.13 6.25 4.78
CA THR A 24 12.95 6.40 3.60
C THR A 24 14.42 6.13 3.89
N ALA A 25 14.97 6.66 4.98
CA ALA A 25 16.38 6.42 5.34
C ALA A 25 16.66 4.94 5.64
N PHE A 26 15.76 4.26 6.35
CA PHE A 26 15.90 2.82 6.62
C PHE A 26 15.76 1.99 5.34
N THR A 27 14.75 2.29 4.51
CA THR A 27 14.53 1.62 3.22
C THR A 27 15.76 1.75 2.32
N ASN A 28 16.31 2.96 2.19
CA ASN A 28 17.51 3.19 1.40
C ASN A 28 18.71 2.42 1.96
N TYR A 29 18.95 2.50 3.29
CA TYR A 29 20.03 1.74 3.92
C TYR A 29 19.93 0.23 3.63
N VAL A 30 18.72 -0.34 3.72
CA VAL A 30 18.52 -1.77 3.44
C VAL A 30 18.84 -2.09 1.99
N PHE A 31 18.35 -1.33 1.02
CA PHE A 31 18.63 -1.58 -0.40
C PHE A 31 20.08 -1.27 -0.80
N ASP A 32 20.76 -0.35 -0.10
CA ASP A 32 22.17 -0.04 -0.31
C ASP A 32 23.11 -1.09 0.32
N THR A 33 22.67 -1.74 1.41
CA THR A 33 23.51 -2.67 2.19
C THR A 33 23.27 -4.14 1.83
N ILE A 34 22.03 -4.50 1.51
CA ILE A 34 21.65 -5.87 1.18
C ILE A 34 21.55 -5.98 -0.34
N GLU A 35 22.61 -6.52 -0.92
CA GLU A 35 22.65 -6.81 -2.35
C GLU A 35 21.49 -7.75 -2.72
N GLN A 36 20.76 -7.42 -3.81
CA GLN A 36 19.62 -8.20 -4.32
C GLN A 36 18.38 -8.26 -3.41
N ALA A 37 18.23 -7.35 -2.45
CA ALA A 37 16.96 -7.24 -1.72
C ALA A 37 15.84 -6.77 -2.66
N ASP A 38 14.85 -7.62 -2.88
CA ASP A 38 13.69 -7.30 -3.72
C ASP A 38 12.66 -6.42 -3.00
N ALA A 39 12.40 -6.71 -1.73
CA ALA A 39 11.34 -6.09 -0.96
C ALA A 39 11.69 -6.01 0.53
N ILE A 40 11.07 -5.06 1.21
CA ILE A 40 11.06 -4.99 2.68
C ILE A 40 9.63 -5.27 3.14
N ILE A 41 9.48 -6.24 4.04
CA ILE A 41 8.22 -6.55 4.70
C ILE A 41 8.30 -6.06 6.14
N TYR A 42 7.31 -5.30 6.59
CA TYR A 42 7.21 -4.87 7.98
C TYR A 42 5.77 -4.89 8.47
N PRO A 43 5.55 -5.05 9.79
CA PRO A 43 4.21 -5.06 10.36
C PRO A 43 3.44 -3.78 10.01
N SER A 44 2.19 -3.94 9.59
CA SER A 44 1.28 -2.80 9.46
C SER A 44 1.00 -2.24 10.83
N THR A 45 0.91 -0.93 10.86
CA THR A 45 0.91 -0.20 12.12
C THR A 45 -0.44 0.39 12.47
N VAL A 46 -1.29 0.52 11.45
CA VAL A 46 -2.73 0.65 11.56
C VAL A 46 -3.34 -0.68 12.02
N ASN A 47 -2.82 -1.82 11.55
CA ASN A 47 -3.36 -3.14 11.86
C ASN A 47 -2.28 -4.08 12.41
N LYS A 48 -1.81 -3.76 13.62
CA LYS A 48 -0.64 -4.35 14.30
C LYS A 48 -0.64 -5.87 14.45
N LEU A 49 -1.79 -6.53 14.29
CA LEU A 49 -1.95 -7.98 14.49
C LEU A 49 -2.36 -8.74 13.23
N LYS A 50 -2.71 -8.06 12.12
CA LYS A 50 -3.27 -8.73 10.92
C LYS A 50 -2.81 -8.16 9.58
N GLY A 51 -1.97 -7.12 9.56
CA GLY A 51 -1.50 -6.52 8.32
C GLY A 51 0.02 -6.47 8.24
N PHE A 52 0.55 -6.60 7.02
CA PHE A 52 1.94 -6.28 6.68
C PHE A 52 1.93 -5.22 5.59
N ASN A 53 2.96 -4.37 5.60
CA ASN A 53 3.25 -3.47 4.50
C ASN A 53 4.43 -4.02 3.71
N PHE A 54 4.41 -3.81 2.40
CA PHE A 54 5.48 -4.16 1.49
C PHE A 54 6.06 -2.87 0.91
N VAL A 55 7.39 -2.78 0.85
CA VAL A 55 8.12 -1.74 0.13
C VAL A 55 8.96 -2.41 -0.93
N LEU A 56 8.76 -2.00 -2.18
CA LEU A 56 9.45 -2.50 -3.37
C LEU A 56 10.08 -1.30 -4.08
N PRO A 57 11.35 -1.38 -4.53
CA PRO A 57 11.89 -0.42 -5.47
C PRO A 57 11.11 -0.46 -6.78
N PRO A 58 10.95 0.68 -7.50
CA PRO A 58 10.20 0.71 -8.75
C PRO A 58 10.66 -0.34 -9.77
N TYR A 59 11.98 -0.47 -9.97
CA TYR A 59 12.52 -1.45 -10.92
C TYR A 59 12.20 -2.91 -10.56
N ILE A 60 12.08 -3.25 -9.27
CA ILE A 60 11.64 -4.59 -8.85
C ILE A 60 10.14 -4.74 -9.08
N ALA A 61 9.35 -3.72 -8.76
CA ALA A 61 7.91 -3.73 -8.98
C ALA A 61 7.60 -3.96 -10.46
N ASP A 62 8.25 -3.22 -11.36
CA ASP A 62 8.06 -3.32 -12.80
C ASP A 62 8.49 -4.69 -13.37
N GLN A 63 9.50 -5.32 -12.78
CA GLN A 63 10.01 -6.62 -13.23
C GLN A 63 9.24 -7.82 -12.68
N LYS A 64 8.74 -7.74 -11.44
CA LYS A 64 8.26 -8.90 -10.68
C LYS A 64 6.78 -8.86 -10.36
N LEU A 65 6.14 -7.69 -10.41
CA LEU A 65 4.70 -7.61 -10.21
C LEU A 65 4.00 -7.67 -11.57
N GLN A 66 2.90 -8.43 -11.57
CA GLN A 66 1.98 -8.47 -12.69
C GLN A 66 0.66 -7.87 -12.23
N PHE A 67 0.09 -6.99 -13.05
CA PHE A 67 -1.29 -6.58 -12.88
C PHE A 67 -2.22 -7.78 -13.13
N ILE A 68 -3.00 -8.15 -12.13
CA ILE A 68 -4.00 -9.23 -12.22
C ILE A 68 -5.41 -8.64 -12.34
N ALA A 69 -5.76 -7.77 -11.40
CA ALA A 69 -7.05 -7.10 -11.36
C ALA A 69 -6.99 -5.83 -10.51
N ALA A 70 -7.91 -4.91 -10.77
CA ALA A 70 -8.23 -3.76 -9.94
C ALA A 70 -9.72 -3.76 -9.60
N ASN A 71 -10.02 -3.43 -8.35
CA ASN A 71 -11.39 -3.43 -7.85
C ASN A 71 -11.78 -2.05 -7.33
N ARG A 72 -12.91 -1.51 -7.83
CA ARG A 72 -13.57 -0.32 -7.32
C ARG A 72 -14.83 -0.73 -6.57
N ARG A 73 -14.93 -0.32 -5.30
CA ARG A 73 -16.08 -0.61 -4.45
C ARG A 73 -16.71 0.69 -3.96
N LYS A 74 -18.04 0.80 -4.07
CA LYS A 74 -18.80 1.90 -3.47
C LYS A 74 -19.57 1.35 -2.29
N MET A 75 -19.33 1.91 -1.10
CA MET A 75 -20.05 1.57 0.12
C MET A 75 -20.99 2.71 0.48
N SER A 76 -22.26 2.40 0.75
CA SER A 76 -23.23 3.37 1.24
C SER A 76 -23.55 3.09 2.71
N ARG A 77 -23.60 4.14 3.52
CA ARG A 77 -23.98 4.05 4.92
C ARG A 77 -25.48 3.87 5.03
N ILE A 78 -25.93 2.79 5.66
CA ILE A 78 -27.37 2.51 5.84
C ILE A 78 -27.84 2.69 7.29
N SER A 79 -26.91 2.82 8.24
CA SER A 79 -27.22 3.12 9.64
C SER A 79 -26.01 3.68 10.39
N THR A 80 -26.15 3.89 11.70
CA THR A 80 -25.09 4.43 12.55
C THR A 80 -23.78 3.64 12.46
N THR A 81 -23.85 2.31 12.35
CA THR A 81 -22.66 1.43 12.33
C THR A 81 -22.54 0.57 11.08
N ASN A 82 -23.56 0.52 10.21
CA ASN A 82 -23.57 -0.40 9.08
C ASN A 82 -23.40 0.32 7.73
N TYR A 83 -22.58 -0.31 6.89
CA TYR A 83 -22.35 0.03 5.50
C TYR A 83 -22.72 -1.17 4.63
N VAL A 84 -23.27 -0.91 3.45
CA VAL A 84 -23.55 -1.93 2.45
C VAL A 84 -22.80 -1.60 1.16
N GLU A 85 -22.26 -2.61 0.49
CA GLU A 85 -21.68 -2.47 -0.83
C GLU A 85 -22.82 -2.20 -1.83
N THR A 86 -22.76 -1.05 -2.50
CA THR A 86 -23.75 -0.63 -3.49
C THR A 86 -23.24 -0.75 -4.92
N GLU A 87 -21.92 -0.90 -5.09
CA GLU A 87 -21.29 -1.04 -6.40
C GLU A 87 -19.98 -1.82 -6.23
N PHE A 88 -19.77 -2.78 -7.12
CA PHE A 88 -18.52 -3.51 -7.27
C PHE A 88 -18.17 -3.54 -8.76
N ILE A 89 -17.06 -2.92 -9.13
CA ILE A 89 -16.48 -2.98 -10.48
C ILE A 89 -15.11 -3.63 -10.37
N GLU A 90 -14.90 -4.69 -11.14
CA GLU A 90 -13.59 -5.28 -11.36
C GLU A 90 -13.10 -4.93 -12.77
N SER A 91 -11.81 -4.64 -12.90
CA SER A 91 -11.11 -4.56 -14.19
C SER A 91 -9.90 -5.46 -14.18
N VAL A 92 -9.70 -6.20 -15.27
CA VAL A 92 -8.50 -7.00 -15.55
C VAL A 92 -7.66 -6.39 -16.67
N SER A 93 -7.98 -5.15 -17.10
CA SER A 93 -7.39 -4.50 -18.27
C SER A 93 -6.63 -3.23 -17.89
N VAL A 94 -5.43 -3.09 -18.46
CA VAL A 94 -4.57 -1.92 -18.32
C VAL A 94 -4.07 -1.47 -19.70
N GLU A 95 -4.03 -0.17 -19.93
CA GLU A 95 -3.43 0.46 -21.10
C GLU A 95 -2.31 1.40 -20.63
N GLY A 96 -1.05 0.96 -20.80
CA GLY A 96 0.07 1.60 -20.13
C GLY A 96 -0.11 1.57 -18.61
N ASP A 97 -0.03 2.75 -17.98
CA ASP A 97 -0.20 2.91 -16.53
C ASP A 97 -1.66 3.19 -16.10
N ILE A 98 -2.62 3.03 -17.01
CA ILE A 98 -4.03 3.38 -16.79
C ILE A 98 -4.88 2.11 -16.70
N ILE A 99 -5.61 1.95 -15.60
CA ILE A 99 -6.63 0.90 -15.47
C ILE A 99 -7.82 1.26 -16.37
N VAL A 100 -8.18 0.36 -17.28
CA VAL A 100 -9.35 0.51 -18.15
C VAL A 100 -10.56 -0.04 -17.43
N TRP A 101 -11.41 0.83 -16.91
CA TRP A 101 -12.63 0.41 -16.22
C TRP A 101 -13.72 0.05 -17.24
N PRO A 102 -14.44 -1.07 -17.03
CA PRO A 102 -15.59 -1.38 -17.88
C PRO A 102 -16.64 -0.27 -17.76
N LEU A 103 -17.21 0.13 -18.89
CA LEU A 103 -18.33 1.06 -18.91
C LEU A 103 -19.54 0.36 -18.27
N ASN A 104 -19.94 0.82 -17.08
CA ASN A 104 -21.23 0.45 -16.54
C ASN A 104 -22.30 1.03 -17.47
N ASN A 105 -23.02 0.17 -18.19
CA ASN A 105 -24.32 0.53 -18.75
C ASN A 105 -25.26 0.76 -17.56
N ILE A 106 -25.33 2.00 -17.07
CA ILE A 106 -26.37 2.47 -16.16
C ILE A 106 -27.55 2.92 -17.00
#